data_AF-A0A2T0LMY7-F1
#
_entry.id   AF-A0A2T0LMY7-F1
#
_cell.length_a   1.000
_cell.length_b   1.000
_cell.length_c   1.000
_cell.angle_alpha   90.00
_cell.angle_beta   90.00
_cell.angle_gamma   90.00
#
_symmetry.space_group_name_H-M   'P 1'
#
loop_
_entity.id
_entity.type
_entity.pdbx_description
1 polymer ?
#
loop_
_entity_poly.entity_id
_entity_poly.type
_entity_poly.pdbx_seq_one_letter_code
_entity_poly.pdbx_strand_id
1 'polypeptide(L)'
;MSGHDVDYDVLDGIASTLRNASADVDALGNSVPGTPDAGDATPAVTGILAHLVENASAFVLGAAGAGDDVASANAAYRDQDAAARDDVHNAGAR
;
A
#
# COMPACT_ATOMS: atom_id res chain seq x y z
N MET A 1 -26.87 1.26 19.79
CA MET A 1 -26.16 1.89 18.67
C MET A 1 -24.75 1.34 18.67
N SER A 2 -24.47 0.29 17.90
CA SER A 2 -23.08 -0.08 17.66
C SER A 2 -22.55 0.93 16.65
N GLY A 3 -21.84 1.94 17.14
CA GLY A 3 -21.03 2.78 16.27
C GLY A 3 -20.07 1.87 15.52
N HIS A 4 -19.91 2.10 14.23
CA HIS A 4 -18.86 1.47 13.46
C HIS A 4 -17.53 2.09 13.89
N ASP A 5 -17.00 1.68 15.03
CA ASP A 5 -15.68 2.10 15.48
C ASP A 5 -14.66 1.62 14.45
N VAL A 6 -13.82 2.53 13.99
CA VAL A 6 -12.71 2.21 13.09
C VAL A 6 -11.70 1.37 13.87
N ASP A 7 -11.39 0.19 13.36
CA ASP A 7 -10.30 -0.62 13.89
C ASP A 7 -8.96 -0.06 13.37
N TYR A 8 -8.33 0.75 14.21
CA TYR A 8 -7.08 1.42 13.87
C TYR A 8 -5.90 0.45 13.70
N ASP A 9 -5.91 -0.69 14.39
CA ASP A 9 -4.86 -1.69 14.29
C ASP A 9 -4.96 -2.44 12.95
N VAL A 10 -6.19 -2.69 12.49
CA VAL A 10 -6.44 -3.25 11.15
C VAL A 10 -5.94 -2.31 10.06
N LEU A 11 -6.21 -1.00 10.17
CA LEU A 11 -5.72 -0.02 9.19
C LEU A 11 -4.18 0.05 9.17
N ASP A 12 -3.53 0.04 10.33
CA ASP A 12 -2.07 -0.01 10.42
C ASP A 12 -1.51 -1.31 9.81
N GLY A 13 -2.18 -2.44 10.04
CA GLY A 13 -1.83 -3.72 9.43
C GLY A 13 -1.94 -3.71 7.91
N ILE A 14 -3.00 -3.12 7.36
CA ILE A 14 -3.17 -2.96 5.91
C ILE A 14 -2.07 -2.06 5.33
N ALA A 15 -1.84 -0.89 5.94
CA ALA A 15 -0.79 0.02 5.50
C ALA A 15 0.60 -0.61 5.54
N SER A 16 0.91 -1.40 6.58
CA SER A 16 2.16 -2.16 6.68
C SER A 16 2.25 -3.23 5.60
N THR A 17 1.17 -3.97 5.35
CA THR A 17 1.15 -5.05 4.36
C THR A 17 1.44 -4.51 2.96
N LEU A 18 0.80 -3.40 2.59
CA LEU A 18 0.97 -2.77 1.28
C LEU A 18 2.39 -2.23 1.09
N ARG A 19 2.96 -1.57 2.10
CA ARG A 19 4.34 -1.07 2.06
C ARG A 19 5.37 -2.20 2.02
N ASN A 20 5.17 -3.26 2.79
CA ASN A 20 6.05 -4.42 2.76
C ASN A 20 6.01 -5.14 1.41
N ALA A 21 4.81 -5.36 0.84
CA ALA A 21 4.67 -5.97 -0.48
C ALA A 21 5.34 -5.12 -1.58
N SER A 22 5.22 -3.79 -1.49
CA SER A 22 5.94 -2.87 -2.38
C SER A 22 7.45 -3.03 -2.25
N ALA A 23 7.99 -3.00 -1.02
CA ALA A 23 9.42 -3.12 -0.77
C ALA A 23 9.99 -4.49 -1.19
N ASP A 24 9.24 -5.57 -0.96
CA ASP A 24 9.64 -6.93 -1.34
C ASP A 24 9.78 -7.05 -2.87
N VAL A 25 8.81 -6.51 -3.62
CA VAL A 25 8.84 -6.52 -5.09
C VAL A 25 9.90 -5.56 -5.64
N ASP A 26 10.11 -4.40 -5.04
CA ASP A 26 11.17 -3.46 -5.43
C ASP A 26 12.57 -4.07 -5.26
N ALA A 27 12.79 -4.82 -4.16
CA ALA A 27 14.04 -5.51 -3.90
C ALA A 27 14.39 -6.55 -4.98
N LEU A 28 13.38 -7.18 -5.60
CA LEU A 28 13.53 -8.09 -6.73
C LEU A 28 13.99 -7.37 -8.02
N GLY A 29 13.83 -6.06 -8.14
CA GLY A 29 14.26 -5.28 -9.31
C GLY A 29 15.74 -5.47 -9.66
N ASN A 30 16.59 -5.69 -8.65
CA ASN A 30 18.02 -5.97 -8.84
C ASN A 30 18.33 -7.40 -9.33
N SER A 31 17.32 -8.27 -9.35
CA SER A 31 17.44 -9.68 -9.77
C SER A 31 16.84 -9.95 -11.15
N VAL A 32 16.38 -8.90 -11.84
CA VAL A 32 15.82 -9.04 -13.19
C VAL A 32 16.91 -9.59 -14.12
N PRO A 33 16.68 -10.76 -14.76
CA PRO A 33 17.67 -11.33 -15.66
C PRO A 33 17.83 -10.44 -16.90
N GLY A 34 19.04 -10.44 -17.46
CA GLY A 34 19.27 -9.86 -18.79
C GLY A 34 18.50 -10.61 -19.88
N THR A 35 18.59 -10.12 -21.11
CA THR A 35 17.94 -10.72 -22.28
C THR A 35 18.19 -12.23 -22.35
N PRO A 36 17.16 -13.08 -22.27
CA PRO A 36 17.32 -14.53 -22.37
C PRO A 36 17.70 -14.93 -23.79
N ASP A 37 18.62 -15.87 -23.93
CA ASP A 37 18.88 -16.51 -25.22
C ASP A 37 17.83 -17.60 -25.46
N ALA A 38 16.91 -17.31 -26.38
CA ALA A 38 15.87 -18.25 -26.82
C ALA A 38 15.90 -18.47 -28.33
N GLY A 39 17.05 -18.20 -28.98
CA GLY A 39 17.17 -18.24 -30.45
C GLY A 39 16.15 -17.32 -31.13
N ASP A 40 15.40 -17.83 -32.10
CA ASP A 40 14.38 -17.07 -32.84
C ASP A 40 13.24 -16.52 -31.95
N ALA A 41 13.02 -17.12 -30.77
CA ALA A 41 12.01 -16.66 -29.82
C ALA A 41 12.50 -15.51 -28.91
N THR A 42 13.79 -15.15 -28.97
CA THR A 42 14.40 -14.11 -28.12
C THR A 42 13.58 -12.80 -28.09
N PRO A 43 13.10 -12.25 -29.22
CA PRO A 43 12.31 -11.01 -29.18
C PRO A 43 11.00 -11.15 -28.40
N ALA A 44 10.31 -12.28 -28.54
CA ALA A 44 9.04 -12.53 -27.87
C ALA A 44 9.24 -12.68 -26.35
N VAL A 45 10.25 -13.45 -25.92
CA VAL A 45 10.56 -13.63 -24.50
C VAL A 45 11.02 -12.32 -23.87
N THR A 46 11.81 -11.52 -24.59
CA THR A 46 12.24 -10.18 -24.14
C THR A 46 11.05 -9.24 -23.94
N GLY A 47 10.08 -9.25 -24.87
CA GLY A 47 8.86 -8.46 -24.73
C GLY A 47 8.02 -8.86 -23.52
N ILE A 48 7.89 -10.16 -23.24
CA ILE A 48 7.19 -10.65 -22.05
C ILE A 48 7.88 -10.18 -20.77
N LEU A 49 9.22 -10.27 -20.71
CA LEU A 49 9.98 -9.79 -19.56
C LEU A 49 9.86 -8.29 -19.36
N ALA A 50 9.93 -7.51 -20.45
CA ALA A 50 9.75 -6.07 -20.39
C ALA A 50 8.38 -5.69 -19.80
N HIS A 51 7.30 -6.32 -20.27
CA HIS A 51 5.96 -6.11 -19.71
C HIS A 51 5.86 -6.57 -18.25
N LEU A 52 6.50 -7.67 -17.87
CA LEU A 52 6.52 -8.11 -16.48
C LEU A 52 7.17 -7.05 -15.57
N VAL A 53 8.33 -6.52 -15.97
CA VAL A 53 9.06 -5.49 -15.22
C VAL A 53 8.28 -4.18 -15.14
N GLU A 54 7.64 -3.78 -16.24
CA GLU A 54 6.76 -2.60 -16.29
C GLU A 54 5.59 -2.72 -15.30
N ASN A 55 4.89 -3.87 -15.33
CA ASN A 55 3.77 -4.12 -14.41
C ASN A 55 4.22 -4.22 -12.94
N ALA A 56 5.37 -4.84 -12.68
CA ALA A 56 5.94 -4.89 -11.34
C ALA A 56 6.26 -3.49 -10.81
N SER A 57 6.81 -2.61 -11.66
CA SER A 57 7.12 -1.22 -11.29
C SER A 57 5.85 -0.42 -10.96
N ALA A 58 4.80 -0.56 -11.78
CA ALA A 58 3.51 0.05 -11.51
C ALA A 58 2.88 -0.47 -10.21
N PHE A 59 3.01 -1.77 -9.93
CA PHE A 59 2.55 -2.37 -8.68
C PHE A 59 3.29 -1.82 -7.46
N VAL A 60 4.63 -1.73 -7.50
CA VAL A 60 5.44 -1.18 -6.41
C VAL A 60 4.96 0.22 -6.03
N LEU A 61 4.81 1.09 -7.02
CA LEU A 61 4.35 2.48 -6.81
C LEU A 61 2.92 2.53 -6.27
N GLY A 62 2.02 1.75 -6.85
CA GLY A 62 0.61 1.72 -6.44
C GLY A 62 0.43 1.17 -5.02
N ALA A 63 1.15 0.11 -4.66
CA ALA A 63 1.09 -0.49 -3.33
C ALA A 63 1.69 0.43 -2.26
N ALA A 64 2.82 1.10 -2.55
CA ALA A 64 3.39 2.09 -1.63
C ALA A 64 2.40 3.25 -1.39
N GLY A 65 1.87 3.85 -2.47
CA GLY A 65 0.92 4.95 -2.37
C GLY A 65 -0.36 4.56 -1.63
N ALA A 66 -0.93 3.39 -1.92
CA ALA A 66 -2.10 2.88 -1.20
C ALA A 66 -1.81 2.66 0.30
N GLY A 67 -0.59 2.19 0.65
CA GLY A 67 -0.17 2.05 2.04
C GLY A 67 -0.09 3.40 2.77
N ASP A 68 0.42 4.43 2.10
CA ASP A 68 0.51 5.78 2.64
C ASP A 68 -0.88 6.43 2.80
N ASP A 69 -1.78 6.24 1.83
CA ASP A 69 -3.16 6.72 1.88
C ASP A 69 -3.92 6.09 3.06
N VAL A 70 -3.77 4.78 3.28
CA VAL A 70 -4.40 4.09 4.43
C VAL A 70 -3.83 4.59 5.75
N ALA A 71 -2.52 4.81 5.85
CA ALA A 71 -1.90 5.36 7.06
C ALA A 71 -2.40 6.80 7.34
N SER A 72 -2.52 7.62 6.30
CA SER A 72 -3.07 8.98 6.41
C SER A 72 -4.54 8.96 6.85
N ALA A 73 -5.34 8.05 6.30
CA ALA A 73 -6.74 7.89 6.70
C ALA A 73 -6.86 7.44 8.16
N ASN A 74 -6.01 6.51 8.61
CA ASN A 74 -5.97 6.07 10.01
C ASN A 74 -5.71 7.24 10.97
N ALA A 75 -4.70 8.06 10.67
CA ALA A 75 -4.39 9.25 11.46
C ALA A 75 -5.58 10.23 11.51
N ALA A 76 -6.20 10.50 10.36
CA ALA A 76 -7.36 11.39 10.28
C ALA A 76 -8.56 10.89 11.09
N TYR A 77 -8.83 9.57 11.10
CA TYR A 77 -9.90 9.00 11.92
C TYR A 77 -9.59 9.15 13.42
N ARG A 78 -8.36 8.87 13.86
CA ARG A 78 -7.96 9.03 15.26
C ARG A 78 -8.11 10.47 15.74
N ASP A 79 -7.72 11.44 14.90
CA ASP A 79 -7.83 12.87 15.22
C ASP A 79 -9.31 13.30 15.34
N GLN A 80 -10.18 12.82 14.43
CA GLN A 80 -11.62 13.10 14.48
C GLN A 80 -12.28 12.47 15.71
N ASP A 81 -11.91 11.25 16.07
CA ASP A 81 -12.41 10.57 17.27
C ASP A 81 -12.01 11.29 18.55
N ALA A 82 -10.77 11.78 18.62
CA ALA A 82 -10.29 12.55 19.77
C ALA A 82 -11.07 13.87 19.89
N ALA A 83 -11.21 14.62 18.80
CA ALA A 83 -11.97 15.87 18.78
C ALA A 83 -13.44 15.67 19.18
N ALA A 84 -14.09 14.62 18.65
CA ALA A 84 -15.48 14.30 18.98
C ALA A 84 -15.65 13.94 20.46
N ARG A 85 -14.69 13.21 21.05
CA ARG A 85 -14.71 12.88 22.49
C ARG A 85 -14.57 14.13 23.35
N ASP A 86 -13.67 15.03 22.99
CA ASP A 86 -13.48 16.30 23.70
C ASP A 86 -14.74 17.17 23.64
N ASP A 87 -15.38 17.28 22.47
CA ASP A 87 -16.62 18.04 22.29
C ASP A 87 -17.77 17.47 23.14
N VAL A 88 -17.96 16.15 23.13
CA VAL A 88 -18.97 15.48 23.96
C VAL A 88 -18.69 15.67 25.45
N HIS A 89 -17.44 15.55 25.88
CA HIS A 89 -17.05 15.78 27.26
C HIS A 89 -17.35 17.22 27.71
N ASN A 90 -17.00 18.21 26.89
CA ASN A 90 -17.24 19.62 27.15
C ASN A 90 -18.73 19.99 27.13
N ALA A 91 -19.55 19.31 26.31
CA ALA A 91 -20.98 19.50 26.26
C ALA A 91 -21.71 18.86 27.46
N GLY A 92 -21.28 17.69 27.91
CA GLY A 92 -21.86 16.99 29.06
C GLY A 92 -21.43 17.53 30.42
N ALA A 93 -20.37 18.33 30.48
CA ALA A 93 -19.91 19.03 31.69
C ALA A 93 -20.64 20.36 31.96
N ARG A 94 -21.60 20.75 31.11
CA ARG A 94 -22.49 21.90 31.27
C ARG A 94 -23.87 21.48 31.73
#